data_AF-A0A1V5ZC80-F1
#
_entry.id   AF-A0A1V5ZC80-F1
#
_cell.length_a   1.000
_cell.length_b   1.000
_cell.length_c   1.000
_cell.angle_alpha   90.00
_cell.angle_beta   90.00
_cell.angle_gamma   90.00
#
_symmetry.space_group_name_H-M   'P 1'
#
loop_
_entity.id
_entity.type
_entity.pdbx_description
1 polymer ?
#
loop_
_entity_poly.entity_id
_entity_poly.type
_entity_poly.pdbx_seq_one_letter_code
_entity_poly.pdbx_strand_id
1 'polypeptide(L)'
;MPKIHRPRMGSLAYSPRKRAKSPVPKYHAWPAYRGEPALQGFAGYKVGMTHVIMADDHAHSPNEGKDIMVPVTVIEVPDMRVAAIRVYRHDTYGNHVLTEVWADSFDKELGRRLILPKNNNREEAEKKIREALEADKIVDVVALTYTRPSVLTGVPKKVPDLMETRIDGGSMTERFEYGLSMLGKDFDIQSLFKVGQYTDVTAITTGKGIQGPVKRWGVHLRKRKHSRGKKKRHVGTLGPWSPHHVRWQVPMMGQMGYHQRTEFNKRLLKIGEDGADITPKGGFVNYGEVRARYVLVKGSVPGPAKRLIRIRHAMRLGEHKIREPAIGFVSLESNQG
;
A
#
# COMPACT_ATOMS: atom_id res chain seq x y z
N MET A 1 -38.40 -19.78 20.32
CA MET A 1 -38.09 -19.93 18.88
C MET A 1 -36.66 -20.40 18.72
N PRO A 2 -36.41 -21.57 18.13
CA PRO A 2 -35.05 -21.99 17.78
C PRO A 2 -34.47 -20.98 16.78
N LYS A 3 -33.45 -20.24 17.22
CA LYS A 3 -32.75 -19.27 16.37
C LYS A 3 -31.66 -20.03 15.62
N ILE A 4 -31.79 -20.10 14.31
CA ILE A 4 -30.68 -20.52 13.46
C ILE A 4 -29.51 -19.55 13.72
N HIS A 5 -28.39 -20.09 14.20
CA HIS A 5 -27.18 -19.32 14.44
C HIS A 5 -26.56 -18.94 13.09
N ARG A 6 -26.13 -17.68 12.97
CA ARG A 6 -25.34 -17.21 11.83
C ARG A 6 -24.30 -16.21 12.27
N PRO A 7 -23.16 -16.12 11.57
CA PRO A 7 -22.21 -15.03 11.75
C PRO A 7 -22.87 -13.67 11.51
N ARG A 8 -22.31 -12.64 12.15
CA ARG A 8 -22.72 -11.26 11.92
C ARG A 8 -22.32 -10.78 10.52
N MET A 9 -23.12 -9.87 9.97
CA MET A 9 -22.91 -9.34 8.62
C MET A 9 -21.78 -8.30 8.61
N GLY A 10 -20.63 -8.69 8.04
CA GLY A 10 -19.45 -7.86 7.77
C GLY A 10 -18.62 -7.50 9.01
N SER A 11 -17.29 -7.59 8.96
CA SER A 11 -16.40 -7.39 10.12
C SER A 11 -16.50 -6.02 10.81
N LEU A 12 -16.33 -6.00 12.15
CA LEU A 12 -16.19 -4.80 12.99
C LEU A 12 -14.76 -4.27 13.09
N ALA A 13 -13.75 -5.08 12.77
CA ALA A 13 -12.35 -4.68 12.88
C ALA A 13 -12.00 -3.46 12.00
N TYR A 14 -12.84 -3.18 11.01
CA TYR A 14 -12.70 -2.03 10.11
C TYR A 14 -13.70 -0.90 10.41
N SER A 15 -14.32 -0.91 11.59
CA SER A 15 -15.14 0.19 12.11
C SER A 15 -14.27 1.16 12.93
N PRO A 16 -14.56 2.47 12.90
CA PRO A 16 -15.59 3.14 12.11
C PRO A 16 -15.24 3.18 10.62
N ARG A 17 -16.22 2.86 9.76
CA ARG A 17 -16.08 2.89 8.30
C ARG A 17 -16.28 4.32 7.78
N LYS A 18 -15.23 5.14 7.92
CA LYS A 18 -15.17 6.56 7.54
C LYS A 18 -14.14 6.79 6.42
N ARG A 19 -14.27 7.93 5.71
CA ARG A 19 -13.30 8.34 4.68
C ARG A 19 -11.89 8.40 5.28
N ALA A 20 -10.91 7.90 4.54
CA ALA A 20 -9.50 8.02 4.88
C ALA A 20 -9.11 9.51 4.96
N LYS A 21 -8.32 9.87 5.98
CA LYS A 21 -7.88 11.25 6.19
C LYS A 21 -6.92 11.73 5.10
N SER A 22 -6.15 10.82 4.52
CA SER A 22 -5.15 11.10 3.49
C SER A 22 -5.31 10.11 2.32
N PRO A 23 -5.09 10.55 1.07
CA PRO A 23 -4.97 9.66 -0.07
C PRO A 23 -3.66 8.86 -0.06
N VAL A 24 -2.62 9.35 0.64
CA VAL A 24 -1.34 8.67 0.86
C VAL A 24 -1.51 7.71 2.05
N PRO A 25 -1.38 6.39 1.84
CA PRO A 25 -1.53 5.43 2.92
C PRO A 25 -0.38 5.52 3.94
N LYS A 26 -0.69 5.29 5.21
CA LYS A 26 0.32 5.24 6.28
C LYS A 26 0.48 3.82 6.80
N TYR A 27 1.71 3.34 6.93
CA TYR A 27 1.97 2.09 7.63
C TYR A 27 1.88 2.32 9.14
N HIS A 28 1.23 1.39 9.84
CA HIS A 28 1.08 1.44 11.30
C HIS A 28 2.11 0.57 12.03
N ALA A 29 2.79 -0.31 11.31
CA ALA A 29 3.79 -1.22 11.82
C ALA A 29 4.72 -1.57 10.66
N TRP A 30 5.95 -1.96 10.97
CA TRP A 30 6.96 -2.34 9.99
C TRP A 30 7.43 -3.78 10.25
N PRO A 31 7.84 -4.54 9.22
CA PRO A 31 8.45 -5.84 9.41
C PRO A 31 9.80 -5.69 10.11
N ALA A 32 10.22 -6.70 10.87
CA ALA A 32 11.58 -6.74 11.40
C ALA A 32 12.52 -7.25 10.30
N TYR A 33 13.66 -6.60 10.11
CA TYR A 33 14.68 -7.00 9.16
C TYR A 33 16.05 -7.15 9.83
N ARG A 34 16.72 -8.28 9.58
CA ARG A 34 18.00 -8.67 10.20
C ARG A 34 19.19 -8.65 9.22
N GLY A 35 18.97 -8.23 7.97
CA GLY A 35 20.04 -8.09 6.99
C GLY A 35 20.83 -6.80 7.17
N GLU A 36 21.59 -6.43 6.14
CA GLU A 36 22.23 -5.12 6.00
C GLU A 36 21.20 -3.99 5.99
N PRO A 37 21.55 -2.75 6.36
CA PRO A 37 20.60 -1.64 6.36
C PRO A 37 19.90 -1.43 5.01
N ALA A 38 18.57 -1.43 5.01
CA ALA A 38 17.76 -1.25 3.81
C ALA A 38 16.47 -0.47 4.09
N LEU A 39 15.94 0.19 3.05
CA LEU A 39 14.61 0.80 3.09
C LEU A 39 13.54 -0.29 3.04
N GLN A 40 12.54 -0.22 3.91
CA GLN A 40 11.54 -1.29 4.01
C GLN A 40 10.28 -1.10 3.15
N GLY A 41 10.25 -0.06 2.32
CA GLY A 41 9.04 0.25 1.54
C GLY A 41 9.30 1.06 0.29
N PHE A 42 8.40 0.88 -0.68
CA PHE A 42 8.37 1.56 -1.96
C PHE A 42 6.94 1.97 -2.29
N ALA A 43 6.74 2.76 -3.33
CA ALA A 43 5.41 3.16 -3.78
C ALA A 43 5.32 3.25 -5.30
N GLY A 44 4.12 3.04 -5.82
CA GLY A 44 3.82 3.14 -7.24
C GLY A 44 2.36 3.51 -7.46
N TYR A 45 1.95 3.52 -8.73
CA TYR A 45 0.62 3.91 -9.16
C TYR A 45 -0.08 2.73 -9.82
N LYS A 46 -1.32 2.48 -9.40
CA LYS A 46 -2.10 1.39 -9.98
C LYS A 46 -2.39 1.68 -11.44
N VAL A 47 -2.06 0.76 -12.33
CA VAL A 47 -2.35 0.90 -13.76
C VAL A 47 -3.66 0.20 -14.07
N GLY A 48 -3.65 -1.13 -14.02
CA GLY A 48 -4.75 -1.98 -14.45
C GLY A 48 -4.47 -3.44 -14.13
N MET A 49 -5.19 -4.34 -14.79
CA MET A 49 -5.00 -5.78 -14.63
C MET A 49 -4.83 -6.43 -16.00
N THR A 50 -4.08 -7.53 -16.01
CA THR A 50 -3.99 -8.49 -17.12
C THR A 50 -3.87 -9.88 -16.51
N HIS A 51 -3.55 -10.88 -17.30
CA HIS A 51 -3.24 -12.22 -16.83
C HIS A 51 -1.88 -12.67 -17.37
N VAL A 52 -1.27 -13.59 -16.64
CA VAL A 52 0.03 -14.19 -16.93
C VAL A 52 -0.14 -15.70 -16.89
N ILE A 53 0.52 -16.41 -17.79
CA ILE A 53 0.70 -17.86 -17.70
C ILE A 53 2.08 -18.09 -17.11
N MET A 54 2.11 -18.80 -15.98
CA MET A 54 3.35 -19.18 -15.30
C MET A 54 3.29 -20.66 -14.91
N ALA A 55 4.44 -21.31 -14.78
CA ALA A 55 4.49 -22.65 -14.22
C ALA A 55 4.13 -22.60 -12.72
N ASP A 56 3.27 -23.53 -12.26
CA ASP A 56 2.94 -23.63 -10.85
C ASP A 56 4.17 -24.07 -10.05
N ASP A 57 4.57 -23.22 -9.11
CA ASP A 57 5.77 -23.38 -8.32
C ASP A 57 5.44 -23.74 -6.86
N HIS A 58 4.20 -24.11 -6.53
CA HIS A 58 3.85 -24.56 -5.19
C HIS A 58 4.27 -26.01 -5.00
N ALA A 59 5.20 -26.24 -4.06
CA ALA A 59 5.58 -27.60 -3.68
C ALA A 59 4.34 -28.37 -3.20
N HIS A 60 4.22 -29.61 -3.68
CA HIS A 60 3.12 -30.52 -3.35
C HIS A 60 1.76 -30.12 -3.95
N SER A 61 1.73 -29.18 -4.90
CA SER A 61 0.56 -28.97 -5.75
C SER A 61 0.46 -30.12 -6.76
N PRO A 62 -0.73 -30.70 -7.00
CA PRO A 62 -0.93 -31.65 -8.12
C PRO A 62 -0.60 -31.08 -9.51
N ASN A 63 -0.48 -29.75 -9.61
CA ASN A 63 -0.14 -29.04 -10.83
C ASN A 63 1.28 -28.48 -10.83
N GLU A 64 2.14 -28.84 -9.86
CA GLU A 64 3.53 -28.39 -9.81
C GLU A 64 4.23 -28.63 -11.17
N GLY A 65 4.83 -27.57 -11.71
CA GLY A 65 5.47 -27.55 -13.03
C GLY A 65 4.54 -27.39 -14.24
N LYS A 66 3.22 -27.45 -14.07
CA LYS A 66 2.25 -27.21 -15.15
C LYS A 66 1.92 -25.72 -15.27
N ASP A 67 1.53 -25.31 -16.47
CA ASP A 67 1.11 -23.94 -16.74
C ASP A 67 -0.22 -23.61 -16.05
N ILE A 68 -0.22 -22.52 -15.29
CA ILE A 68 -1.39 -21.95 -14.64
C ILE A 68 -1.61 -20.51 -15.09
N MET A 69 -2.88 -20.16 -15.32
CA MET A 69 -3.29 -18.79 -15.61
C MET A 69 -3.50 -18.02 -14.30
N VAL A 70 -2.76 -16.94 -14.12
CA VAL A 70 -2.77 -16.12 -12.89
C VAL A 70 -3.19 -14.69 -13.23
N PRO A 71 -4.23 -14.14 -12.58
CA PRO A 71 -4.57 -12.74 -12.73
C PRO A 71 -3.51 -11.88 -12.05
N VAL A 72 -3.11 -10.78 -12.69
CA VAL A 72 -2.10 -9.86 -12.17
C VAL A 72 -2.59 -8.43 -12.19
N THR A 73 -2.19 -7.65 -11.20
CA THR A 73 -2.32 -6.18 -11.23
C THR A 73 -0.98 -5.58 -11.60
N VAL A 74 -1.00 -4.68 -12.59
CA VAL A 74 0.16 -3.90 -13.01
C VAL A 74 0.23 -2.63 -12.16
N ILE A 75 1.39 -2.36 -11.58
CA ILE A 75 1.69 -1.14 -10.84
C ILE A 75 2.89 -0.48 -11.51
N GLU A 76 2.74 0.77 -11.94
CA GLU A 76 3.84 1.57 -12.47
C GLU A 76 4.61 2.19 -11.29
N VAL A 77 5.91 1.97 -11.25
CA VAL A 77 6.80 2.26 -10.12
C VAL A 77 7.94 3.16 -10.59
N PRO A 78 7.73 4.48 -10.70
CA PRO A 78 8.83 5.39 -10.99
C PRO A 78 9.83 5.40 -9.83
N ASP A 79 11.09 5.72 -10.11
CA ASP A 79 12.08 5.82 -9.03
C ASP A 79 11.68 6.89 -8.02
N MET A 80 11.97 6.59 -6.76
CA MET A 80 11.66 7.43 -5.61
C MET A 80 12.92 8.10 -5.11
N ARG A 81 12.76 9.26 -4.46
CA ARG A 81 13.89 10.03 -3.93
C ARG A 81 13.74 10.25 -2.43
N VAL A 82 14.85 10.24 -1.71
CA VAL A 82 14.89 10.51 -0.27
C VAL A 82 15.10 12.01 -0.04
N ALA A 83 14.09 12.69 0.50
CA ALA A 83 14.15 14.12 0.83
C ALA A 83 14.88 14.40 2.14
N ALA A 84 14.65 13.56 3.15
CA ALA A 84 15.17 13.78 4.48
C ALA A 84 15.23 12.48 5.28
N ILE A 85 16.03 12.45 6.33
CA ILE A 85 16.08 11.38 7.32
C ILE A 85 15.54 11.95 8.62
N ARG A 86 14.60 11.23 9.22
CA ARG A 86 13.97 11.57 10.48
C ARG A 86 14.33 10.52 11.52
N VAL A 87 14.73 10.98 12.70
CA VAL A 87 15.10 10.13 13.82
C VAL A 87 14.06 10.25 14.92
N TYR A 88 13.66 9.11 15.48
CA TYR A 88 12.71 9.04 16.59
C TYR A 88 13.43 8.67 17.89
N ARG A 89 13.06 9.37 18.96
CA ARG A 89 13.45 9.04 20.34
C ARG A 89 12.26 8.48 21.11
N HIS A 90 12.52 7.66 22.13
CA HIS A 90 11.49 7.26 23.08
C HIS A 90 11.43 8.26 24.24
N ASP A 91 10.22 8.62 24.62
CA ASP A 91 9.94 9.31 25.88
C ASP A 91 8.84 8.52 26.62
N THR A 92 8.53 8.92 27.85
CA THR A 92 7.44 8.38 28.67
C THR A 92 6.07 8.37 27.96
N TYR A 93 5.86 9.27 26.99
CA TYR A 93 4.63 9.37 26.19
C TYR A 93 4.69 8.65 24.85
N GLY A 94 5.79 7.97 24.53
CA GLY A 94 5.99 7.19 23.31
C GLY A 94 7.06 7.76 22.38
N ASN A 95 6.96 7.44 21.09
CA ASN A 95 7.98 7.82 20.11
C ASN A 95 7.74 9.25 19.58
N HIS A 96 8.73 10.11 19.74
CA HIS A 96 8.71 11.49 19.28
C HIS A 96 9.85 11.76 18.30
N VAL A 97 9.63 12.68 17.37
CA VAL A 97 10.67 13.13 16.44
C VAL A 97 11.72 13.91 17.22
N LEU A 98 12.98 13.51 17.11
CA LEU A 98 14.11 14.26 17.67
C LEU A 98 14.48 15.41 16.73
N THR A 99 14.98 15.06 15.55
CA THR A 99 15.45 15.98 14.51
C THR A 99 15.35 15.33 13.13
N GLU A 100 15.53 16.15 12.09
CA GLU A 100 15.54 15.73 10.69
C GLU A 100 16.78 16.26 9.98
N VAL A 101 17.38 15.43 9.13
CA VAL A 101 18.47 15.80 8.23
C VAL A 101 17.93 15.85 6.81
N TRP A 102 17.84 17.06 6.24
CA TRP A 102 17.33 17.27 4.88
C TRP A 102 18.45 17.26 3.83
N ALA A 103 18.11 16.86 2.61
CA ALA A 103 18.99 16.93 1.45
C ALA A 103 19.22 18.38 1.01
N ASP A 104 20.33 18.63 0.31
CA ASP A 104 20.66 19.97 -0.20
C ASP A 104 19.99 20.26 -1.55
N SER A 105 19.72 19.21 -2.34
CA SER A 105 19.07 19.31 -3.65
C SER A 105 17.70 18.62 -3.65
N PHE A 106 16.69 19.34 -4.13
CA PHE A 106 15.32 18.86 -4.26
C PHE A 106 14.81 19.04 -5.69
N ASP A 107 13.87 18.19 -6.09
CA ASP A 107 13.14 18.41 -7.33
C ASP A 107 12.23 19.64 -7.17
N LYS A 108 12.18 20.49 -8.20
CA LYS A 108 11.34 21.71 -8.21
C LYS A 108 9.87 21.41 -7.88
N GLU A 109 9.39 20.23 -8.24
CA GLU A 109 8.02 19.80 -8.02
C GLU A 109 7.70 19.51 -6.54
N LEU A 110 8.70 19.17 -5.72
CA LEU A 110 8.52 18.95 -4.29
C LEU A 110 8.07 20.24 -3.57
N GLY A 111 8.48 21.40 -4.08
CA GLY A 111 8.04 22.72 -3.61
C GLY A 111 6.53 22.97 -3.77
N ARG A 112 5.82 22.16 -4.59
CA ARG A 112 4.35 22.22 -4.68
C ARG A 112 3.66 21.54 -3.50
N ARG A 113 4.38 20.67 -2.77
CA ARG A 113 3.84 19.88 -1.66
C ARG A 113 4.26 20.42 -0.30
N LEU A 114 5.50 20.92 -0.20
CA LEU A 114 6.10 21.42 1.02
C LEU A 114 6.77 22.76 0.77
N ILE A 115 6.86 23.57 1.83
CA ILE A 115 7.76 24.72 1.84
C ILE A 115 9.17 24.15 2.05
N LEU A 116 10.00 24.22 1.01
CA LEU A 116 11.37 23.67 1.05
C LEU A 116 12.24 24.50 2.01
N PRO A 117 13.08 23.85 2.82
CA PRO A 117 14.02 24.55 3.68
C PRO A 117 15.05 25.31 2.82
N LYS A 118 15.18 26.62 3.03
CA LYS A 118 16.14 27.47 2.29
C LYS A 118 17.54 27.42 2.90
N ASN A 119 17.61 27.42 4.24
CA ASN A 119 18.84 27.26 5.02
C ASN A 119 18.63 26.05 5.92
N ASN A 120 19.28 24.93 5.60
CA ASN A 120 19.21 23.74 6.42
C ASN A 120 20.50 23.63 7.24
N ASN A 121 20.41 23.75 8.57
CA ASN A 121 21.54 23.53 9.47
C ASN A 121 21.84 22.01 9.58
N ARG A 122 22.29 21.43 8.47
CA ARG A 122 22.50 19.98 8.33
C ARG A 122 23.50 19.47 9.36
N GLU A 123 24.63 20.15 9.52
CA GLU A 123 25.68 19.77 10.47
C GLU A 123 25.18 19.78 11.93
N GLU A 124 24.35 20.74 12.30
CA GLU A 124 23.79 20.84 13.65
C GLU A 124 22.82 19.68 13.92
N ALA A 125 21.99 19.34 12.93
CA ALA A 125 21.07 18.21 13.03
C ALA A 125 21.83 16.87 13.11
N GLU A 126 22.89 16.70 12.32
CA GLU A 126 23.73 15.51 12.36
C GLU A 126 24.47 15.36 13.70
N LYS A 127 25.02 16.45 14.25
CA LYS A 127 25.66 16.44 15.59
C LYS A 127 24.68 16.01 16.68
N LYS A 128 23.47 16.60 16.71
CA LYS A 128 22.41 16.22 17.66
C LYS A 128 22.01 14.75 17.56
N ILE A 129 22.03 14.19 16.35
CA ILE A 129 21.72 12.76 16.15
C ILE A 129 22.87 11.89 16.63
N ARG A 130 24.12 12.24 16.34
CA ARG A 130 25.29 11.49 16.81
C ARG A 130 25.38 11.46 18.34
N GLU A 131 25.16 12.59 19.00
CA GLU A 131 25.07 12.65 20.47
C GLU A 131 23.95 11.75 21.01
N ALA A 132 22.80 11.72 20.33
CA ALA A 132 21.68 10.87 20.72
C ALA A 132 21.90 9.38 20.42
N LEU A 133 22.72 9.05 19.40
CA LEU A 133 23.15 7.68 19.09
C LEU A 133 24.10 7.17 20.18
N GLU A 134 25.07 7.99 20.61
CA GLU A 134 25.99 7.65 21.71
C GLU A 134 25.25 7.46 23.04
N ALA A 135 24.20 8.26 23.28
CA ALA A 135 23.36 8.14 24.46
C ALA A 135 22.33 6.99 24.40
N ASP A 136 22.27 6.22 23.31
CA ASP A 136 21.31 5.13 23.06
C ASP A 136 19.83 5.54 23.26
N LYS A 137 19.48 6.78 22.89
CA LYS A 137 18.11 7.34 23.04
C LYS A 137 17.26 7.20 21.78
N ILE A 138 17.80 6.60 20.73
CA ILE A 138 17.17 6.51 19.41
C ILE A 138 16.45 5.17 19.25
N VAL A 139 15.19 5.23 18.84
CA VAL A 139 14.33 4.05 18.64
C VAL A 139 14.30 3.61 17.19
N ASP A 140 14.16 4.57 16.27
CA ASP A 140 13.93 4.28 14.87
C ASP A 140 14.50 5.40 13.98
N VAL A 141 15.03 4.98 12.83
CA VAL A 141 15.46 5.85 11.74
C VAL A 141 14.52 5.66 10.56
N VAL A 142 14.00 6.76 10.03
CA VAL A 142 12.96 6.78 8.99
C VAL A 142 13.35 7.75 7.90
N ALA A 143 13.34 7.31 6.65
CA ALA A 143 13.49 8.17 5.49
C ALA A 143 12.17 8.82 5.10
N LEU A 144 12.17 10.13 4.89
CA LEU A 144 11.12 10.87 4.18
C LEU A 144 11.35 10.71 2.68
N THR A 145 10.54 9.85 2.08
CA THR A 145 10.62 9.48 0.66
C THR A 145 9.47 10.10 -0.12
N TYR A 146 9.69 10.44 -1.38
CA TYR A 146 8.63 10.93 -2.25
C TYR A 146 8.67 10.31 -3.65
N THR A 147 7.50 10.28 -4.28
CA THR A 147 7.33 9.78 -5.66
C THR A 147 7.46 10.88 -6.69
N ARG A 148 7.87 10.54 -7.91
CA ARG A 148 7.96 11.46 -9.06
C ARG A 148 6.88 11.16 -10.10
N PRO A 149 5.61 11.58 -9.88
CA PRO A 149 4.53 11.30 -10.82
C PRO A 149 4.65 12.09 -12.14
N SER A 150 5.58 13.04 -12.23
CA SER A 150 5.81 13.82 -13.45
C SER A 150 6.36 13.02 -14.62
N VAL A 151 7.17 12.01 -14.32
CA VAL A 151 7.67 11.03 -15.28
C VAL A 151 6.53 10.18 -15.87
N LEU A 152 5.42 10.06 -15.13
CA LEU A 152 4.28 9.25 -15.54
C LEU A 152 3.35 10.03 -16.46
N THR A 153 2.87 9.35 -17.50
CA THR A 153 1.85 9.85 -18.41
C THR A 153 0.44 9.49 -17.97
N GLY A 154 0.23 8.26 -17.49
CA GLY A 154 -1.10 7.78 -17.08
C GLY A 154 -1.68 8.50 -15.85
N VAL A 155 -0.82 9.15 -15.06
CA VAL A 155 -1.16 9.87 -13.84
C VAL A 155 -1.16 11.39 -14.09
N PRO A 156 -2.33 12.08 -14.03
CA PRO A 156 -2.41 13.51 -14.31
C PRO A 156 -1.67 14.41 -13.33
N LYS A 157 -1.48 13.95 -12.09
CA LYS A 157 -0.86 14.78 -11.05
C LYS A 157 0.64 14.90 -11.28
N LYS A 158 1.16 16.11 -11.12
CA LYS A 158 2.60 16.40 -11.09
C LYS A 158 3.12 16.71 -9.68
N VAL A 159 2.24 16.68 -8.68
CA VAL A 159 2.60 16.92 -7.27
C VAL A 159 3.06 15.59 -6.64
N PRO A 160 4.27 15.53 -6.08
CA PRO A 160 4.79 14.36 -5.37
C PRO A 160 3.93 13.95 -4.17
N ASP A 161 3.79 12.63 -3.97
CA ASP A 161 3.31 12.09 -2.69
C ASP A 161 4.49 11.82 -1.77
N LEU A 162 4.51 12.49 -0.61
CA LEU A 162 5.51 12.32 0.45
C LEU A 162 5.05 11.26 1.46
N MET A 163 5.96 10.40 1.89
CA MET A 163 5.71 9.36 2.89
C MET A 163 6.96 8.98 3.67
N GLU A 164 6.73 8.59 4.93
CA GLU A 164 7.74 8.01 5.81
C GLU A 164 7.97 6.53 5.50
N THR A 165 9.23 6.14 5.32
CA THR A 165 9.67 4.78 5.05
C THR A 165 10.78 4.41 6.03
N ARG A 166 10.57 3.36 6.83
CA ARG A 166 11.54 2.94 7.85
C ARG A 166 12.81 2.36 7.20
N ILE A 167 13.96 2.66 7.80
CA ILE A 167 15.24 2.01 7.53
C ILE A 167 15.47 0.99 8.65
N ASP A 168 15.74 -0.26 8.29
CA ASP A 168 15.97 -1.34 9.26
C ASP A 168 17.10 -2.25 8.75
N GLY A 169 17.64 -3.11 9.61
CA GLY A 169 18.83 -3.91 9.33
C GLY A 169 20.07 -3.35 10.02
N GLY A 170 21.05 -4.20 10.33
CA GLY A 170 22.28 -3.81 11.02
C GLY A 170 22.07 -3.10 12.37
N SER A 171 23.12 -2.40 12.82
CA SER A 171 23.13 -1.56 14.03
C SER A 171 22.46 -0.19 13.77
N MET A 172 22.10 0.54 14.84
CA MET A 172 21.42 1.84 14.69
C MET A 172 22.30 2.89 14.00
N THR A 173 23.61 2.84 14.25
CA THR A 173 24.62 3.69 13.61
C THR A 173 24.69 3.39 12.11
N GLU A 174 24.79 2.11 11.72
CA GLU A 174 24.80 1.69 10.32
C GLU A 174 23.53 2.12 9.57
N ARG A 175 22.35 2.06 10.22
CA ARG A 175 21.09 2.55 9.62
C ARG A 175 21.13 4.04 9.34
N PHE A 176 21.68 4.81 10.27
CA PHE A 176 21.78 6.26 10.12
C PHE A 176 22.78 6.62 9.01
N GLU A 177 23.93 5.96 8.97
CA GLU A 177 24.94 6.15 7.91
C GLU A 177 24.41 5.74 6.53
N TYR A 178 23.70 4.61 6.45
CA TYR A 178 23.01 4.20 5.23
C TYR A 178 21.97 5.26 4.81
N GLY A 179 21.17 5.76 5.75
CA GLY A 179 20.24 6.86 5.51
C GLY A 179 20.93 8.08 4.90
N LEU A 180 22.04 8.53 5.50
CA LEU A 180 22.84 9.66 5.02
C LEU A 180 23.38 9.43 3.61
N SER A 181 23.83 8.20 3.32
CA SER A 181 24.33 7.83 1.99
C SER A 181 23.25 7.90 0.90
N MET A 182 22.00 7.65 1.26
CA MET A 182 20.83 7.66 0.37
C MET A 182 20.17 9.03 0.27
N LEU A 183 20.55 9.98 1.11
CA LEU A 183 19.96 11.31 1.16
C LEU A 183 20.13 12.04 -0.17
N GLY A 184 19.03 12.50 -0.75
CA GLY A 184 19.02 13.18 -2.05
C GLY A 184 19.31 12.26 -3.24
N LYS A 185 19.45 10.94 -3.07
CA LYS A 185 19.60 9.98 -4.16
C LYS A 185 18.27 9.34 -4.55
N ASP A 186 18.22 8.91 -5.80
CA ASP A 186 17.13 8.10 -6.33
C ASP A 186 17.36 6.63 -5.94
N PHE A 187 16.28 5.92 -5.65
CA PHE A 187 16.27 4.48 -5.45
C PHE A 187 15.12 3.85 -6.22
N ASP A 188 15.38 2.64 -6.69
CA ASP A 188 14.46 1.86 -7.49
C ASP A 188 13.82 0.75 -6.67
N ILE A 189 12.89 0.01 -7.30
CA ILE A 189 12.24 -1.11 -6.61
C ILE A 189 13.13 -2.37 -6.58
N GLN A 190 14.02 -2.55 -7.56
CA GLN A 190 14.88 -3.73 -7.67
C GLN A 190 15.92 -3.80 -6.52
N SER A 191 16.42 -2.65 -6.06
CA SER A 191 17.31 -2.57 -4.89
C SER A 191 16.64 -3.03 -3.59
N LEU A 192 15.31 -2.96 -3.50
CA LEU A 192 14.58 -3.31 -2.27
C LEU A 192 13.90 -4.68 -2.35
N PHE A 193 13.35 -5.05 -3.50
CA PHE A 193 12.52 -6.24 -3.64
C PHE A 193 13.07 -7.20 -4.67
N LYS A 194 13.02 -8.50 -4.33
CA LYS A 194 13.34 -9.58 -5.26
C LYS A 194 12.08 -10.13 -5.90
N VAL A 195 12.21 -10.60 -7.13
CA VAL A 195 11.13 -11.30 -7.84
C VAL A 195 10.76 -12.58 -7.06
N GLY A 196 9.46 -12.89 -6.99
CA GLY A 196 8.97 -14.02 -6.20
C GLY A 196 8.75 -13.75 -4.71
N GLN A 197 9.22 -12.60 -4.19
CA GLN A 197 9.02 -12.21 -2.81
C GLN A 197 7.56 -11.85 -2.50
N TYR A 198 7.14 -12.08 -1.25
CA TYR A 198 5.85 -11.65 -0.73
C TYR A 198 5.94 -10.26 -0.12
N THR A 199 4.94 -9.44 -0.42
CA THR A 199 4.85 -8.04 0.00
C THR A 199 3.49 -7.74 0.61
N ASP A 200 3.43 -6.75 1.49
CA ASP A 200 2.18 -6.17 1.93
C ASP A 200 1.89 -4.91 1.10
N VAL A 201 0.70 -4.87 0.52
CA VAL A 201 0.27 -3.78 -0.35
C VAL A 201 -0.79 -2.95 0.37
N THR A 202 -0.50 -1.67 0.58
CA THR A 202 -1.42 -0.75 1.24
C THR A 202 -1.87 0.34 0.29
N ALA A 203 -3.18 0.53 0.17
CA ALA A 203 -3.76 1.60 -0.62
C ALA A 203 -5.10 2.09 -0.05
N ILE A 204 -5.58 3.22 -0.57
CA ILE A 204 -6.94 3.68 -0.33
C ILE A 204 -7.88 3.03 -1.35
N THR A 205 -8.87 2.30 -0.85
CA THR A 205 -9.87 1.60 -1.66
C THR A 205 -10.72 2.55 -2.51
N THR A 206 -11.29 2.05 -3.60
CA THR A 206 -12.22 2.83 -4.46
C THR A 206 -13.41 3.35 -3.66
N GLY A 207 -13.63 4.66 -3.71
CA GLY A 207 -14.76 5.31 -3.06
C GLY A 207 -16.09 4.92 -3.71
N LYS A 208 -17.10 4.61 -2.90
CA LYS A 208 -18.47 4.30 -3.37
C LYS A 208 -19.51 5.26 -2.78
N GLY A 209 -19.07 6.33 -2.10
CA GLY A 209 -19.95 7.30 -1.45
C GLY A 209 -20.79 6.70 -0.31
N ILE A 210 -21.97 7.27 -0.09
CA ILE A 210 -22.94 6.76 0.89
C ILE A 210 -23.61 5.52 0.30
N GLN A 211 -23.57 4.41 1.03
CA GLN A 211 -24.17 3.15 0.63
C GLN A 211 -25.07 2.60 1.73
N GLY A 212 -26.16 1.94 1.30
CA GLY A 212 -27.11 1.29 2.21
C GLY A 212 -26.55 0.02 2.87
N PRO A 213 -27.20 -0.49 3.94
CA PRO A 213 -26.72 -1.63 4.72
C PRO A 213 -26.48 -2.90 3.90
N VAL A 214 -27.28 -3.12 2.87
CA VAL A 214 -27.17 -4.28 1.97
C VAL A 214 -25.79 -4.33 1.31
N LYS A 215 -25.38 -3.25 0.62
CA LYS A 215 -24.08 -3.20 -0.07
C LYS A 215 -22.92 -2.96 0.89
N ARG A 216 -23.12 -2.16 1.93
CA ARG A 216 -22.09 -1.78 2.89
C ARG A 216 -21.70 -2.93 3.82
N TRP A 217 -22.66 -3.72 4.28
CA TRP A 217 -22.45 -4.77 5.29
C TRP A 217 -22.80 -6.19 4.82
N GLY A 218 -23.44 -6.35 3.66
CA GLY A 218 -23.87 -7.66 3.16
C GLY A 218 -25.19 -8.14 3.75
N VAL A 219 -26.02 -7.24 4.30
CA VAL A 219 -27.34 -7.61 4.83
C VAL A 219 -28.25 -8.09 3.68
N HIS A 220 -29.04 -9.13 3.94
CA HIS A 220 -30.01 -9.62 2.95
C HIS A 220 -31.06 -8.56 2.58
N LEU A 221 -31.50 -8.62 1.33
CA LEU A 221 -32.73 -7.97 0.90
C LEU A 221 -33.92 -8.64 1.57
N ARG A 222 -34.99 -7.87 1.83
CA ARG A 222 -36.28 -8.47 2.19
C ARG A 222 -36.74 -9.39 1.05
N LYS A 223 -37.47 -10.45 1.40
CA LYS A 223 -37.85 -11.53 0.47
C LYS A 223 -39.36 -11.57 0.23
N ARG A 224 -39.78 -12.02 -0.95
CA ARG A 224 -41.18 -12.31 -1.36
C ARG A 224 -42.15 -11.17 -0.98
N LYS A 225 -43.17 -11.43 -0.16
CA LYS A 225 -44.18 -10.44 0.25
C LYS A 225 -43.52 -9.24 0.95
N HIS A 226 -42.50 -9.47 1.77
CA HIS A 226 -41.77 -8.40 2.46
C HIS A 226 -40.92 -7.52 1.51
N SER A 227 -40.57 -8.00 0.32
CA SER A 227 -39.85 -7.19 -0.68
C SER A 227 -40.76 -6.30 -1.52
N ARG A 228 -42.06 -6.64 -1.59
CA ARG A 228 -43.10 -5.82 -2.24
C ARG A 228 -43.55 -4.64 -1.37
N GLY A 229 -43.25 -4.69 -0.07
CA GLY A 229 -43.44 -3.53 0.82
C GLY A 229 -42.43 -2.41 0.56
N LYS A 230 -42.64 -1.24 1.18
CA LYS A 230 -41.84 -0.02 0.98
C LYS A 230 -40.34 -0.14 1.36
N LYS A 231 -39.92 -1.20 2.05
CA LYS A 231 -38.58 -1.32 2.67
C LYS A 231 -37.76 -2.50 2.15
N LYS A 232 -37.50 -2.57 0.84
CA LYS A 232 -36.76 -3.69 0.20
C LYS A 232 -35.32 -3.86 0.71
N ARG A 233 -34.60 -2.76 1.00
CA ARG A 233 -33.16 -2.73 1.29
C ARG A 233 -32.81 -2.31 2.73
N HIS A 234 -33.74 -2.48 3.67
CA HIS A 234 -33.56 -2.12 5.07
C HIS A 234 -33.31 -3.36 5.95
N VAL A 235 -32.62 -3.14 7.06
CA VAL A 235 -32.56 -4.10 8.17
C VAL A 235 -33.96 -4.36 8.75
N GLY A 236 -34.13 -5.48 9.44
CA GLY A 236 -35.39 -5.84 10.09
C GLY A 236 -35.72 -4.92 11.27
N THR A 237 -34.81 -4.88 12.24
CA THR A 237 -34.86 -4.04 13.44
C THR A 237 -33.49 -3.40 13.70
N LEU A 238 -33.46 -2.32 14.49
CA LEU A 238 -32.24 -1.66 14.96
C LEU A 238 -31.74 -2.20 16.30
N GLY A 239 -32.49 -3.07 16.98
CA GLY A 239 -32.10 -3.65 18.25
C GLY A 239 -33.26 -4.27 19.01
N PRO A 240 -32.99 -4.87 20.18
CA PRO A 240 -34.01 -5.21 21.17
C PRO A 240 -34.60 -3.95 21.83
N TRP A 241 -35.65 -4.10 22.64
CA TRP A 241 -36.22 -3.00 23.44
C TRP A 241 -35.20 -2.44 24.43
N SER A 242 -34.59 -3.30 25.23
CA SER A 242 -33.53 -2.94 26.18
C SER A 242 -32.20 -3.53 25.69
N PRO A 243 -31.11 -2.75 25.60
CA PRO A 243 -30.96 -1.35 26.01
C PRO A 243 -31.62 -0.34 25.06
N HIS A 244 -32.09 0.79 25.61
CA HIS A 244 -32.81 1.87 24.89
C HIS A 244 -31.90 2.78 24.03
N HIS A 245 -30.95 2.20 23.32
CA HIS A 245 -30.15 2.91 22.34
C HIS A 245 -29.74 1.97 21.21
N VAL A 246 -29.49 2.55 20.02
CA VAL A 246 -29.02 1.75 18.90
C VAL A 246 -27.54 1.47 19.06
N ARG A 247 -27.17 0.19 19.16
CA ARG A 247 -25.77 -0.19 19.29
C ARG A 247 -25.00 0.08 17.99
N TRP A 248 -23.76 0.54 18.12
CA TRP A 248 -22.88 0.83 16.97
C TRP A 248 -22.57 -0.39 16.09
N GLN A 249 -22.76 -1.61 16.59
CA GLN A 249 -22.52 -2.84 15.82
C GLN A 249 -23.62 -3.13 14.79
N VAL A 250 -24.76 -2.43 14.87
CA VAL A 250 -25.90 -2.62 13.98
C VAL A 250 -25.56 -2.10 12.59
N PRO A 251 -25.76 -2.89 11.52
CA PRO A 251 -25.36 -2.50 10.17
C PRO A 251 -26.23 -1.36 9.64
N MET A 252 -25.69 -0.14 9.66
CA MET A 252 -26.33 1.07 9.15
C MET A 252 -25.74 1.55 7.82
N MET A 253 -26.48 2.43 7.14
CA MET A 253 -25.99 3.15 5.96
C MET A 253 -24.82 4.07 6.32
N GLY A 254 -24.04 4.46 5.31
CA GLY A 254 -22.97 5.43 5.48
C GLY A 254 -21.88 5.25 4.44
N GLN A 255 -20.73 5.91 4.67
CA GLN A 255 -19.59 5.83 3.76
C GLN A 255 -19.15 4.39 3.51
N MET A 256 -18.95 4.05 2.23
CA MET A 256 -18.36 2.80 1.78
C MET A 256 -17.22 3.09 0.79
N GLY A 257 -16.10 2.42 0.98
CA GLY A 257 -14.90 2.67 0.19
C GLY A 257 -14.22 3.99 0.56
N TYR A 258 -13.10 4.29 -0.10
CA TYR A 258 -12.19 5.35 0.33
C TYR A 258 -11.67 5.12 1.75
N HIS A 259 -11.44 3.86 2.10
CA HIS A 259 -10.81 3.43 3.36
C HIS A 259 -9.41 2.92 3.05
N GLN A 260 -8.47 3.13 3.98
CA GLN A 260 -7.15 2.50 3.91
C GLN A 260 -7.27 0.99 4.15
N ARG A 261 -6.63 0.19 3.30
CA ARG A 261 -6.51 -1.25 3.46
C ARG A 261 -5.09 -1.69 3.17
N THR A 262 -4.61 -2.61 3.99
CA THR A 262 -3.38 -3.37 3.77
C THR A 262 -3.81 -4.79 3.40
N GLU A 263 -3.49 -5.20 2.18
CA GLU A 263 -3.60 -6.59 1.77
C GLU A 263 -2.23 -7.24 1.96
N PHE A 264 -2.19 -8.31 2.74
CA PHE A 264 -0.96 -8.99 3.13
C PHE A 264 -0.60 -10.07 2.10
N ASN A 265 0.68 -10.44 2.06
CA ASN A 265 1.19 -11.59 1.31
C ASN A 265 0.83 -11.58 -0.18
N LYS A 266 1.02 -10.43 -0.82
CA LYS A 266 0.94 -10.29 -2.27
C LYS A 266 2.28 -10.63 -2.88
N ARG A 267 2.29 -11.66 -3.72
CA ARG A 267 3.50 -12.11 -4.41
C ARG A 267 3.85 -11.17 -5.56
N LEU A 268 5.11 -10.76 -5.63
CA LEU A 268 5.70 -10.07 -6.77
C LEU A 268 6.06 -11.10 -7.83
N LEU A 269 5.49 -10.98 -9.03
CA LEU A 269 5.69 -11.95 -10.10
C LEU A 269 6.78 -11.52 -11.08
N LYS A 270 6.83 -10.23 -11.43
CA LYS A 270 7.82 -9.67 -12.34
C LYS A 270 8.09 -8.22 -11.94
N ILE A 271 9.34 -7.80 -12.07
CA ILE A 271 9.73 -6.40 -12.07
C ILE A 271 10.29 -6.15 -13.48
N GLY A 272 9.62 -5.30 -14.25
CA GLY A 272 10.00 -4.98 -15.63
C GLY A 272 10.41 -3.52 -15.77
N GLU A 273 11.32 -3.26 -16.70
CA GLU A 273 11.86 -1.91 -16.92
C GLU A 273 11.08 -1.14 -17.98
N ASP A 274 10.77 -1.79 -19.10
CA ASP A 274 10.05 -1.17 -20.22
C ASP A 274 8.54 -1.40 -20.11
N GLY A 275 7.77 -0.32 -20.02
CA GLY A 275 6.31 -0.37 -19.98
C GLY A 275 5.64 -0.88 -21.26
N ALA A 276 6.35 -0.91 -22.39
CA ALA A 276 5.83 -1.47 -23.64
C ALA A 276 5.52 -2.97 -23.51
N ASP A 277 6.34 -3.71 -22.75
CA ASP A 277 6.21 -5.17 -22.53
C ASP A 277 4.90 -5.62 -21.86
N ILE A 278 4.19 -4.67 -21.23
CA ILE A 278 2.98 -4.95 -20.44
C ILE A 278 1.76 -4.17 -20.94
N THR A 279 1.96 -3.19 -21.82
CA THR A 279 0.88 -2.33 -22.27
C THR A 279 0.01 -3.07 -23.29
N PRO A 280 -1.29 -3.31 -22.98
CA PRO A 280 -2.19 -3.99 -23.90
C PRO A 280 -2.47 -3.13 -25.13
N LYS A 281 -2.94 -3.76 -26.21
CA LYS A 281 -3.40 -3.04 -27.41
C LYS A 281 -4.45 -1.99 -27.03
N GLY A 282 -4.23 -0.74 -27.45
CA GLY A 282 -5.09 0.40 -27.10
C GLY A 282 -4.89 1.00 -25.70
N GLY A 283 -3.91 0.49 -24.93
CA GLY A 283 -3.57 0.98 -23.59
C GLY A 283 -4.54 0.53 -22.49
N PHE A 284 -4.16 0.76 -21.24
CA PHE A 284 -5.03 0.43 -20.11
C PHE A 284 -6.20 1.40 -20.02
N VAL A 285 -7.42 0.85 -19.93
CA VAL A 285 -8.67 1.64 -19.83
C VAL A 285 -8.61 2.59 -18.64
N ASN A 286 -8.90 3.87 -18.88
CA ASN A 286 -8.83 4.96 -17.90
C ASN A 286 -7.42 5.18 -17.29
N TYR A 287 -6.35 4.65 -17.89
CA TYR A 287 -4.97 4.91 -17.48
C TYR A 287 -4.13 5.43 -18.65
N GLY A 288 -4.02 4.65 -19.72
CA GLY A 288 -3.13 4.88 -20.85
C GLY A 288 -2.01 3.84 -20.94
N GLU A 289 -0.92 4.21 -21.59
CA GLU A 289 0.28 3.39 -21.74
C GLU A 289 1.19 3.48 -20.50
N VAL A 290 1.89 2.40 -20.20
CA VAL A 290 2.93 2.36 -19.16
C VAL A 290 4.25 2.78 -19.79
N ARG A 291 4.99 3.69 -19.15
CA ARG A 291 6.29 4.18 -19.68
C ARG A 291 7.44 4.02 -18.71
N ALA A 292 7.16 4.02 -17.41
CA ALA A 292 8.15 3.76 -16.40
C ALA A 292 8.22 2.27 -16.08
N ARG A 293 9.18 1.93 -15.21
CA ARG A 293 9.30 0.60 -14.61
C ARG A 293 7.96 0.15 -14.02
N TYR A 294 7.69 -1.14 -14.08
CA TYR A 294 6.44 -1.71 -13.60
C TYR A 294 6.67 -2.97 -12.78
N VAL A 295 5.65 -3.29 -11.99
CA VAL A 295 5.62 -4.47 -11.13
C VAL A 295 4.33 -5.22 -11.36
N LEU A 296 4.44 -6.53 -11.54
CA LEU A 296 3.31 -7.44 -11.59
C LEU A 296 3.07 -8.02 -10.21
N VAL A 297 1.92 -7.71 -9.64
CA VAL A 297 1.48 -8.23 -8.35
C VAL A 297 0.41 -9.30 -8.58
N LYS A 298 0.57 -10.47 -7.96
CA LYS A 298 -0.42 -11.56 -8.03
C LYS A 298 -1.78 -11.11 -7.50
N GLY A 299 -2.82 -11.30 -8.31
CA GLY A 299 -4.21 -11.02 -7.96
C GLY A 299 -4.56 -9.53 -8.00
N SER A 300 -5.49 -9.12 -7.13
CA SER A 300 -5.98 -7.76 -7.04
C SER A 300 -5.16 -6.90 -6.08
N VAL A 301 -5.16 -5.59 -6.31
CA VAL A 301 -4.63 -4.58 -5.39
C VAL A 301 -5.72 -3.55 -5.05
N PRO A 302 -5.83 -3.07 -3.80
CA PRO A 302 -6.84 -2.10 -3.41
C PRO A 302 -6.70 -0.76 -4.17
N GLY A 303 -7.85 -0.15 -4.46
CA GLY A 303 -7.92 1.18 -5.07
C GLY A 303 -8.22 1.18 -6.58
N PRO A 304 -8.62 2.34 -7.14
CA PRO A 304 -8.82 2.52 -8.57
C PRO A 304 -7.47 2.69 -9.29
N ALA A 305 -7.48 2.68 -10.63
CA ALA A 305 -6.35 3.12 -11.44
C ALA A 305 -5.89 4.53 -11.01
N LYS A 306 -4.60 4.85 -11.23
CA LYS A 306 -3.90 6.10 -10.85
C LYS A 306 -3.75 6.32 -9.35
N ARG A 307 -4.22 5.41 -8.49
CA ARG A 307 -4.07 5.52 -7.04
C ARG A 307 -2.65 5.16 -6.63
N LEU A 308 -2.09 5.94 -5.71
CA LEU A 308 -0.85 5.57 -5.02
C LEU A 308 -1.06 4.29 -4.22
N ILE A 309 -0.21 3.31 -4.48
CA ILE A 309 -0.08 2.06 -3.77
C ILE A 309 1.27 2.08 -3.07
N ARG A 310 1.30 1.73 -1.80
CA ARG A 310 2.54 1.49 -1.06
C ARG A 310 2.79 -0.01 -0.97
N ILE A 311 4.03 -0.41 -1.18
CA ILE A 311 4.51 -1.79 -1.12
C ILE A 311 5.58 -1.85 -0.03
N ARG A 312 5.50 -2.83 0.85
CA ARG A 312 6.54 -3.11 1.86
C ARG A 312 6.78 -4.61 1.92
N HIS A 313 7.87 -5.03 2.58
CA HIS A 313 8.07 -6.45 2.85
C HIS A 313 6.90 -7.04 3.64
N ALA A 314 6.55 -8.30 3.34
CA ALA A 314 5.48 -8.98 4.04
C ALA A 314 5.77 -9.08 5.54
N MET A 315 4.84 -8.59 6.36
CA MET A 315 4.98 -8.66 7.82
C MET A 315 4.76 -10.08 8.36
N ARG A 316 4.07 -10.94 7.61
CA ARG A 316 3.66 -12.28 8.05
C ARG A 316 3.54 -13.27 6.90
N LEU A 317 4.64 -13.91 6.51
CA LEU A 317 4.64 -14.84 5.37
C LEU A 317 3.79 -16.11 5.57
N GLY A 318 3.53 -16.55 6.80
CA GLY A 318 2.82 -17.82 7.03
C GLY A 318 3.59 -18.99 6.41
N GLU A 319 2.90 -19.84 5.64
CA GLU A 319 3.49 -21.02 4.96
C GLU A 319 4.11 -20.69 3.59
N HIS A 320 4.05 -19.43 3.16
CA HIS A 320 4.52 -19.04 1.84
C HIS A 320 6.06 -19.05 1.75
N LYS A 321 6.58 -19.80 0.76
CA LYS A 321 8.00 -19.83 0.43
C LYS A 321 8.31 -18.87 -0.71
N ILE A 322 9.43 -18.16 -0.62
CA ILE A 322 9.91 -17.27 -1.68
C ILE A 322 10.53 -18.14 -2.77
N ARG A 323 10.02 -18.01 -3.99
CA ARG A 323 10.46 -18.74 -5.18
C ARG A 323 10.35 -17.83 -6.37
N GLU A 324 11.31 -17.87 -7.28
CA GLU A 324 11.23 -17.12 -8.52
C GLU A 324 10.22 -17.80 -9.46
N PRO A 325 9.16 -17.11 -9.88
CA PRO A 325 8.16 -17.66 -10.80
C PRO A 325 8.71 -17.69 -12.22
N ALA A 326 8.53 -18.82 -12.91
CA ALA A 326 8.79 -18.95 -14.33
C ALA A 326 7.56 -18.47 -15.11
N ILE A 327 7.65 -17.27 -15.71
CA ILE A 327 6.58 -16.67 -16.51
C ILE A 327 6.79 -17.02 -17.98
N GLY A 328 5.83 -17.75 -18.57
CA GLY A 328 5.87 -18.14 -19.98
C GLY A 328 5.17 -17.15 -20.91
N PHE A 329 4.09 -16.50 -20.46
CA PHE A 329 3.31 -15.60 -21.30
C PHE A 329 2.65 -14.48 -20.50
N VAL A 330 2.63 -13.26 -21.07
CA VAL A 330 1.93 -12.10 -20.55
C VAL A 330 0.92 -11.64 -21.59
N SER A 331 -0.37 -11.52 -21.22
CA SER A 331 -1.38 -11.07 -22.18
C SER A 331 -1.31 -9.57 -22.43
N LEU A 332 -1.20 -9.23 -23.72
CA LEU A 332 -1.26 -7.87 -24.28
C LEU A 332 -2.54 -7.62 -25.07
N GLU A 333 -3.54 -8.49 -24.90
CA GLU A 333 -4.84 -8.33 -25.53
C GLU A 333 -5.51 -7.02 -25.09
N SER A 334 -6.28 -6.41 -25.98
CA SER A 334 -7.02 -5.20 -25.65
C SER A 334 -7.96 -5.45 -24.48
N ASN A 335 -7.92 -4.56 -23.48
CA ASN A 335 -8.88 -4.58 -22.38
C ASN A 335 -10.26 -4.04 -22.78
N GLN A 336 -10.37 -3.54 -24.01
CA GLN A 336 -11.62 -3.15 -24.66
C GLN A 336 -11.98 -4.27 -25.64
N GLY A 337 -13.08 -4.95 -25.36
CA GLY A 337 -13.51 -6.15 -26.09
C GLY A 337 -14.09 -5.87 -27.47
#